data_AF-A0A958BBY4-F1
#
_entry.id   AF-A0A958BBY4-F1
#
_cell.length_a   1.000
_cell.length_b   1.000
_cell.length_c   1.000
_cell.angle_alpha   90.00
_cell.angle_beta   90.00
_cell.angle_gamma   90.00
#
_symmetry.space_group_name_H-M   'P 1'
#
loop_
_entity.id
_entity.type
_entity.pdbx_description
1 polymer ?
#
loop_
_entity_poly.entity_id
_entity_poly.type
_entity_poly.pdbx_seq_one_letter_code
_entity_poly.pdbx_strand_id
1 'polypeptide(L)'
;TLARSTNSPYAAMGDAGSRYYGIQFHPEVTHTLHGADILRTFATDICGATADWTPANFIAETVSAVRRQVGGAHVLCGLSGGVDSSVVAALLHEAVGDQLTCLFVDHGMLRQGEAAQVIDTFARHMQVSLVAVNAAESFLADLEGVTDPEQKRKLIGHRFIRVFEEESARIAAGWSPASSFGYLAQGTLYPDVIESASG
;
A
#
# COMPACT_ATOMS: atom_id res chain seq x y z
N THR A 1 -2.88 30.96 30.32
CA THR A 1 -3.94 29.96 30.08
C THR A 1 -4.73 30.36 28.86
N LEU A 2 -4.97 29.44 27.94
CA LEU A 2 -5.69 29.69 26.69
C LEU A 2 -7.15 29.19 26.74
N ALA A 3 -7.44 28.10 27.46
CA ALA A 3 -8.79 27.59 27.65
C ALA A 3 -8.99 26.96 29.04
N ARG A 4 -10.26 26.86 29.47
CA ARG A 4 -10.68 26.27 30.74
C ARG A 4 -11.95 25.44 30.55
N SER A 5 -12.16 24.45 31.41
CA SER A 5 -13.43 23.74 31.56
C SER A 5 -13.79 23.61 33.04
N THR A 6 -15.01 23.17 33.35
CA THR A 6 -15.51 23.01 34.73
C THR A 6 -14.57 22.19 35.63
N ASN A 7 -13.96 21.14 35.07
CA ASN A 7 -13.07 20.24 35.81
C ASN A 7 -11.59 20.38 35.41
N SER A 8 -11.25 21.33 34.53
CA SER A 8 -9.87 21.57 34.11
C SER A 8 -9.60 23.08 33.99
N PRO A 9 -9.02 23.70 35.04
CA PRO A 9 -8.63 25.11 35.02
C PRO A 9 -7.58 25.47 33.96
N TYR A 10 -6.91 24.46 33.38
CA TYR A 10 -5.87 24.58 32.35
C TYR A 10 -6.15 23.61 31.19
N ALA A 11 -7.36 23.67 30.63
CA ALA A 11 -7.74 22.82 29.51
C ALA A 11 -6.90 23.07 28.23
N ALA A 12 -6.37 24.28 28.06
CA ALA A 12 -5.32 24.60 27.09
C ALA A 12 -4.35 25.65 27.63
N MET A 13 -3.07 25.49 27.29
CA MET A 13 -1.97 26.41 27.59
C MET A 13 -1.12 26.64 26.36
N GLY A 14 -0.45 27.78 26.31
CA GLY A 14 0.55 28.02 25.28
C GLY A 14 1.34 29.29 25.54
N ASP A 15 2.51 29.35 24.91
CA ASP A 15 3.42 30.48 24.87
C ASP A 15 3.78 30.76 23.41
N ALA A 16 3.32 31.90 22.89
CA ALA A 16 3.58 32.31 21.52
C ALA A 16 5.06 32.65 21.27
N GLY A 17 5.79 33.08 22.31
CA GLY A 17 7.22 33.37 22.21
C GLY A 17 8.03 32.10 21.94
N SER A 18 7.83 31.08 22.76
CA SER A 18 8.50 29.77 22.61
C SER A 18 7.80 28.82 21.63
N ARG A 19 6.63 29.20 21.10
CA ARG A 19 5.75 28.38 20.24
C ARG A 19 5.39 27.02 20.85
N TYR A 20 5.24 26.97 22.18
CA TYR A 20 4.80 25.77 22.88
C TYR A 20 3.31 25.85 23.15
N TYR A 21 2.60 24.77 22.86
CA TYR A 21 1.16 24.66 23.04
C TYR A 21 0.85 23.29 23.65
N GLY A 22 -0.11 23.26 24.56
CA GLY A 22 -0.58 22.04 25.21
C GLY A 22 -2.10 22.10 25.39
N ILE A 23 -2.76 20.98 25.10
CA ILE A 23 -4.21 20.81 25.21
C ILE A 23 -4.51 19.50 25.96
N GLN A 24 -5.55 19.51 26.79
CA GLN A 24 -5.96 18.35 27.60
C GLN A 24 -7.15 17.60 26.97
N PHE A 25 -7.30 17.70 25.65
CA PHE A 25 -8.32 17.02 24.87
C PHE A 25 -7.73 16.60 23.52
N HIS A 26 -8.43 15.70 22.82
CA HIS A 26 -7.97 15.08 21.59
C HIS A 26 -8.50 15.84 20.36
N PRO A 27 -7.70 16.66 19.66
CA PRO A 27 -8.15 17.35 18.45
C PRO A 27 -8.21 16.42 17.23
N GLU A 28 -7.60 15.24 17.30
CA GLU A 28 -7.55 14.25 16.22
C GLU A 28 -8.86 13.45 16.06
N VAL A 29 -9.71 13.43 17.10
CA VAL A 29 -10.98 12.68 17.07
C VAL A 29 -12.14 13.54 16.57
N THR A 30 -13.08 12.91 15.89
CA THR A 30 -14.29 13.55 15.34
C THR A 30 -15.21 14.15 16.40
N HIS A 31 -15.08 13.72 17.66
CA HIS A 31 -15.84 14.27 18.79
C HIS A 31 -15.47 15.74 19.10
N THR A 32 -14.27 16.19 18.70
CA THR A 32 -13.87 17.59 18.81
C THR A 32 -14.24 18.32 17.53
N LEU A 33 -15.38 19.02 17.51
CA LEU A 33 -15.95 19.64 16.30
C LEU A 33 -14.96 20.50 15.49
N HIS A 34 -14.07 21.22 16.17
CA HIS A 34 -13.04 22.08 15.55
C HIS A 34 -11.63 21.50 15.66
N GLY A 35 -11.50 20.20 15.92
CA GLY A 35 -10.21 19.53 16.12
C GLY A 35 -9.29 19.64 14.90
N ALA A 36 -9.85 19.42 13.71
CA ALA A 36 -9.13 19.59 12.45
C ALA A 36 -8.64 21.02 12.22
N ASP A 37 -9.42 22.04 12.61
CA ASP A 37 -9.04 23.45 12.48
C ASP A 37 -7.87 23.80 13.42
N ILE A 38 -7.87 23.25 14.64
CA ILE A 38 -6.77 23.39 15.60
C ILE A 38 -5.48 22.81 15.03
N LEU A 39 -5.53 21.57 14.54
CA LEU A 39 -4.36 20.89 13.96
C LEU A 39 -3.85 21.60 12.70
N ARG A 40 -4.76 22.08 11.84
CA ARG A 40 -4.41 22.87 10.65
C ARG A 40 -3.68 24.15 11.04
N THR A 41 -4.26 24.94 11.94
CA THR A 41 -3.67 26.20 12.43
C THR A 41 -2.27 25.96 13.01
N PHE A 42 -2.11 24.87 13.78
CA PHE A 42 -0.81 24.50 14.31
C PHE A 42 0.20 24.17 13.20
N ALA A 43 -0.17 23.35 12.22
CA ALA A 43 0.73 22.95 11.15
C ALA A 43 1.07 24.13 10.21
N THR A 44 0.09 24.90 9.75
CA THR A 44 0.30 25.91 8.72
C THR A 44 0.72 27.25 9.30
N ASP A 45 0.02 27.75 10.31
CA ASP A 45 0.18 29.13 10.76
C ASP A 45 1.26 29.25 11.84
N ILE A 46 1.34 28.25 12.73
CA ILE A 46 2.32 28.21 13.82
C ILE A 46 3.63 27.58 13.37
N CYS A 47 3.61 26.42 12.72
CA CYS A 47 4.84 25.77 12.22
C CYS A 47 5.30 26.30 10.86
N GLY A 48 4.43 26.99 10.11
CA GLY A 48 4.77 27.52 8.79
C GLY A 48 4.80 26.46 7.68
N ALA A 49 4.18 25.29 7.89
CA ALA A 49 4.19 24.23 6.89
C ALA A 49 3.31 24.59 5.69
N THR A 50 3.82 24.35 4.49
CA THR A 50 3.05 24.48 3.25
C THR A 50 2.13 23.28 3.09
N ALA A 51 0.88 23.51 2.67
CA ALA A 51 -0.07 22.44 2.36
C ALA A 51 0.15 21.90 0.92
N ASP A 52 1.37 21.51 0.59
CA ASP A 52 1.77 20.98 -0.72
C ASP A 52 1.68 19.45 -0.80
N TRP A 53 1.50 18.76 0.31
CA TRP A 53 1.18 17.33 0.34
C TRP A 53 -0.24 17.07 -0.17
N THR A 54 -0.36 17.00 -1.49
CA THR A 54 -1.60 16.71 -2.20
C THR A 54 -1.46 15.42 -3.00
N PRO A 55 -2.57 14.70 -3.30
CA PRO A 55 -2.51 13.50 -4.12
C PRO A 55 -1.80 13.71 -5.47
N ALA A 56 -2.01 14.87 -6.10
CA ALA A 56 -1.37 15.19 -7.39
C ALA A 56 0.14 15.34 -7.27
N ASN A 57 0.62 16.10 -6.28
CA ASN A 57 2.05 16.26 -6.04
C ASN A 57 2.70 14.93 -5.64
N PHE A 58 2.03 14.16 -4.77
CA PHE A 58 2.48 12.84 -4.37
C PHE A 58 2.64 11.88 -5.54
N ILE A 59 1.65 11.82 -6.46
CA ILE A 59 1.72 10.99 -7.67
C ILE A 59 2.92 11.43 -8.51
N ALA A 60 3.05 12.73 -8.80
CA ALA A 60 4.13 13.25 -9.63
C ALA A 60 5.52 12.96 -9.04
N GLU A 61 5.71 13.19 -7.73
CA GLU A 61 6.95 12.90 -7.02
C GLU A 61 7.26 11.41 -6.99
N THR A 62 6.27 10.57 -6.70
CA THR A 62 6.42 9.11 -6.63
C THR A 62 6.77 8.53 -8.00
N VAL A 63 6.04 8.90 -9.05
CA VAL A 63 6.31 8.47 -10.43
C VAL A 63 7.73 8.85 -10.85
N SER A 64 8.15 10.08 -10.53
CA SER A 64 9.49 10.57 -10.81
C SER A 64 10.58 9.80 -10.03
N ALA A 65 10.33 9.50 -8.76
CA ALA A 65 11.24 8.72 -7.92
C ALA A 65 11.37 7.27 -8.42
N VAL A 66 10.25 6.61 -8.72
CA VAL A 66 10.22 5.25 -9.28
C VAL A 66 10.99 5.20 -10.59
N ARG A 67 10.76 6.12 -11.52
CA ARG A 67 11.51 6.18 -12.79
C ARG A 67 13.02 6.26 -12.58
N ARG A 68 13.47 7.10 -11.65
CA ARG A 68 14.90 7.23 -11.32
C ARG A 68 15.47 5.96 -10.69
N GLN A 69 14.71 5.33 -9.79
CA GLN A 69 15.17 4.15 -9.06
C GLN A 69 15.20 2.91 -9.95
N VAL A 70 14.14 2.66 -10.71
CA VAL A 70 14.01 1.48 -11.58
C VAL A 70 14.88 1.60 -12.82
N GLY A 71 14.99 2.80 -13.41
CA GLY A 71 15.76 3.02 -14.63
C GLY A 71 15.30 2.09 -15.76
N GLY A 72 16.22 1.30 -16.30
CA GLY A 72 15.96 0.33 -17.38
C GLY A 72 15.53 -1.07 -16.91
N ALA A 73 15.43 -1.33 -15.60
CA ALA A 73 15.13 -2.66 -15.08
C ALA A 73 13.64 -3.02 -15.20
N HIS A 74 13.35 -4.32 -15.19
CA HIS A 74 11.97 -4.80 -15.10
C HIS A 74 11.46 -4.85 -13.66
N VAL A 75 10.15 -4.64 -13.51
CA VAL A 75 9.45 -4.67 -12.23
C VAL A 75 8.37 -5.75 -12.27
N LEU A 76 8.41 -6.67 -11.32
CA LEU A 76 7.33 -7.62 -11.08
C LEU A 76 6.46 -7.09 -9.95
N CYS A 77 5.14 -7.00 -10.15
CA CYS A 77 4.20 -6.57 -9.13
C CYS A 77 3.21 -7.70 -8.82
N GLY A 78 3.17 -8.14 -7.56
CA GLY A 78 2.15 -9.09 -7.11
C GLY A 78 0.80 -8.40 -6.94
N LEU A 79 -0.20 -8.80 -7.73
CA LEU A 79 -1.58 -8.34 -7.59
C LEU A 79 -2.38 -9.32 -6.74
N SER A 80 -3.03 -8.80 -5.70
CA SER A 80 -3.97 -9.58 -4.88
C SER A 80 -5.44 -9.29 -5.21
N GLY A 81 -5.71 -8.25 -6.00
CA GLY A 81 -7.07 -7.70 -6.19
C GLY A 81 -7.47 -6.67 -5.13
N GLY A 82 -6.64 -6.45 -4.11
CA GLY A 82 -6.82 -5.38 -3.13
C GLY A 82 -6.49 -4.00 -3.68
N VAL A 83 -7.03 -2.95 -3.03
CA VAL A 83 -6.82 -1.55 -3.41
C VAL A 83 -5.33 -1.19 -3.43
N ASP A 84 -4.57 -1.62 -2.43
CA ASP A 84 -3.17 -1.20 -2.28
C ASP A 84 -2.29 -1.72 -3.43
N SER A 85 -2.38 -3.02 -3.73
CA SER A 85 -1.67 -3.61 -4.88
C SER A 85 -2.11 -3.00 -6.21
N SER A 86 -3.37 -2.58 -6.30
CA SER A 86 -3.92 -1.99 -7.53
C SER A 86 -3.43 -0.56 -7.75
N VAL A 87 -3.36 0.25 -6.69
CA VAL A 87 -2.79 1.59 -6.74
C VAL A 87 -1.29 1.54 -7.05
N VAL A 88 -0.56 0.61 -6.44
CA VAL A 88 0.86 0.41 -6.77
C VAL A 88 1.05 0.01 -8.24
N ALA A 89 0.27 -0.93 -8.75
CA ALA A 89 0.35 -1.31 -10.17
C ALA A 89 0.05 -0.13 -11.10
N ALA A 90 -0.94 0.71 -10.78
CA ALA A 90 -1.25 1.91 -11.56
C ALA A 90 -0.11 2.94 -11.54
N LEU A 91 0.45 3.24 -10.36
CA LEU A 91 1.59 4.16 -10.22
C LEU A 91 2.83 3.66 -10.94
N LEU A 92 3.12 2.36 -10.83
CA LEU A 92 4.24 1.74 -11.54
C LEU A 92 4.03 1.74 -13.04
N HIS A 93 2.81 1.48 -13.52
CA HIS A 93 2.51 1.54 -14.95
C HIS A 93 2.71 2.94 -15.50
N GLU A 94 2.24 3.98 -14.78
CA GLU A 94 2.49 5.37 -15.15
C GLU A 94 4.00 5.69 -15.16
N ALA A 95 4.76 5.13 -14.22
CA ALA A 95 6.19 5.35 -14.11
C ALA A 95 7.01 4.64 -15.21
N VAL A 96 6.83 3.34 -15.38
CA VAL A 96 7.75 2.47 -16.12
C VAL A 96 7.08 1.68 -17.26
N GLY A 97 5.78 1.87 -17.49
CA GLY A 97 5.05 1.33 -18.64
C GLY A 97 5.28 -0.17 -18.84
N ASP A 98 5.81 -0.52 -20.00
CA ASP A 98 6.05 -1.91 -20.45
C ASP A 98 7.11 -2.67 -19.63
N GLN A 99 7.87 -1.97 -18.77
CA GLN A 99 8.80 -2.63 -17.85
C GLN A 99 8.07 -3.34 -16.71
N LEU A 100 6.81 -2.97 -16.44
CA LEU A 100 5.97 -3.58 -15.42
C LEU A 100 5.32 -4.86 -15.94
N THR A 101 5.46 -5.95 -15.18
CA THR A 101 4.62 -7.13 -15.29
C THR A 101 3.89 -7.37 -13.97
N CYS A 102 2.59 -7.55 -14.03
CA CYS A 102 1.76 -7.91 -12.90
C CYS A 102 1.52 -9.42 -12.87
N LEU A 103 1.63 -10.02 -11.69
CA LEU A 103 1.33 -11.43 -11.46
C LEU A 103 0.16 -11.54 -10.48
N PHE A 104 -0.93 -12.13 -10.94
CA PHE A 104 -2.12 -12.41 -10.15
C PHE A 104 -2.27 -13.92 -9.96
N VAL A 105 -2.42 -14.38 -8.73
CA VAL A 105 -2.59 -15.80 -8.38
C VAL A 105 -3.97 -16.00 -7.77
N ASP A 106 -4.85 -16.68 -8.51
CA ASP A 106 -6.13 -17.16 -7.99
C ASP A 106 -5.90 -18.44 -7.18
N HIS A 107 -5.97 -18.31 -5.87
CA HIS A 107 -5.82 -19.38 -4.90
C HIS A 107 -7.15 -20.10 -4.59
N GLY A 108 -8.25 -19.79 -5.27
CA GLY A 108 -9.56 -20.45 -5.11
C GLY A 108 -10.35 -20.06 -3.87
N MET A 109 -9.90 -19.06 -3.11
CA MET A 109 -10.56 -18.57 -1.89
C MET A 109 -10.91 -17.07 -1.99
N LEU A 110 -11.04 -16.56 -3.21
CA LEU A 110 -11.48 -15.20 -3.50
C LEU A 110 -13.01 -15.11 -3.44
N ARG A 111 -13.55 -13.88 -3.43
CA ARG A 111 -14.99 -13.66 -3.51
C ARG A 111 -15.52 -14.05 -4.89
N GLN A 112 -16.82 -14.35 -4.94
CA GLN A 112 -17.48 -14.71 -6.20
C GLN A 112 -17.29 -13.62 -7.25
N GLY A 113 -16.70 -13.99 -8.40
CA GLY A 113 -16.46 -13.09 -9.53
C GLY A 113 -15.23 -12.19 -9.40
N GLU A 114 -14.51 -12.22 -8.27
CA GLU A 114 -13.38 -11.33 -8.00
C GLU A 114 -12.21 -11.55 -8.98
N ALA A 115 -11.82 -12.79 -9.23
CA ALA A 115 -10.75 -13.09 -10.19
C ALA A 115 -11.05 -12.54 -11.59
N ALA A 116 -12.28 -12.74 -12.08
CA ALA A 116 -12.72 -12.24 -13.37
C ALA A 116 -12.71 -10.71 -13.41
N GLN A 117 -13.19 -10.05 -12.34
CA GLN A 117 -13.20 -8.59 -12.23
C GLN A 117 -11.79 -8.00 -12.21
N VAL A 118 -10.85 -8.61 -11.48
CA VAL A 118 -9.45 -8.18 -11.44
C VAL A 118 -8.84 -8.29 -12.84
N ILE A 119 -8.94 -9.46 -13.48
CA ILE A 119 -8.40 -9.66 -14.82
C ILE A 119 -9.00 -8.67 -15.82
N ASP A 120 -10.32 -8.46 -15.79
CA ASP A 120 -11.02 -7.51 -16.67
C ASP A 120 -10.52 -6.08 -16.47
N THR A 121 -10.39 -5.65 -15.21
CA THR A 121 -9.96 -4.29 -14.86
C THR A 121 -8.56 -4.00 -15.37
N PHE A 122 -7.61 -4.89 -15.10
CA PHE A 122 -6.21 -4.67 -15.46
C PHE A 122 -5.94 -4.87 -16.95
N ALA A 123 -6.55 -5.89 -17.57
CA ALA A 123 -6.35 -6.17 -18.98
C ALA A 123 -7.06 -5.15 -19.89
N ARG A 124 -8.29 -4.71 -19.56
CA ARG A 124 -9.07 -3.82 -20.43
C ARG A 124 -8.85 -2.34 -20.17
N HIS A 125 -8.71 -1.93 -18.90
CA HIS A 125 -8.69 -0.50 -18.57
C HIS A 125 -7.29 0.08 -18.38
N MET A 126 -6.32 -0.75 -17.97
CA MET A 126 -4.96 -0.28 -17.70
C MET A 126 -3.94 -0.71 -18.76
N GLN A 127 -4.27 -1.66 -19.64
CA GLN A 127 -3.35 -2.22 -20.65
C GLN A 127 -2.02 -2.70 -20.06
N VAL A 128 -2.03 -3.09 -18.78
CA VAL A 128 -0.85 -3.59 -18.07
C VAL A 128 -0.60 -5.05 -18.46
N SER A 129 0.66 -5.44 -18.61
CA SER A 129 1.05 -6.84 -18.77
C SER A 129 0.63 -7.62 -17.53
N LEU A 130 -0.39 -8.46 -17.66
CA LEU A 130 -0.94 -9.28 -16.57
C LEU A 130 -0.76 -10.76 -16.86
N VAL A 131 -0.08 -11.45 -15.95
CA VAL A 131 -0.02 -12.90 -15.88
C VAL A 131 -1.00 -13.35 -14.80
N ALA A 132 -2.10 -13.98 -15.22
CA ALA A 132 -3.10 -14.53 -14.32
C ALA A 132 -2.94 -16.05 -14.21
N VAL A 133 -2.78 -16.54 -12.99
CA VAL A 133 -2.47 -17.95 -12.68
C VAL A 133 -3.61 -18.52 -11.84
N ASN A 134 -4.27 -19.56 -12.34
CA ASN A 134 -5.24 -20.30 -11.56
C ASN A 134 -4.54 -21.46 -10.86
N ALA A 135 -4.43 -21.37 -9.53
CA ALA A 135 -3.82 -22.38 -8.67
C ALA A 135 -4.83 -22.99 -7.68
N ALA A 136 -6.14 -22.74 -7.86
CA ALA A 136 -7.19 -23.10 -6.91
C ALA A 136 -7.14 -24.56 -6.45
N GLU A 137 -7.00 -25.50 -7.39
CA GLU A 137 -6.94 -26.94 -7.07
C GLU A 137 -5.76 -27.28 -6.15
N SER A 138 -4.59 -26.69 -6.39
CA SER A 138 -3.39 -26.96 -5.57
C SER A 138 -3.52 -26.41 -4.15
N PHE A 139 -4.11 -25.22 -4.00
CA PHE A 139 -4.36 -24.65 -2.67
C PHE A 139 -5.41 -25.45 -1.90
N LEU A 140 -6.50 -25.86 -2.55
CA LEU A 140 -7.56 -26.64 -1.90
C LEU A 140 -7.08 -28.04 -1.51
N ALA A 141 -6.24 -28.67 -2.33
CA ALA A 141 -5.62 -29.96 -2.00
C ALA A 141 -4.72 -29.87 -0.76
N ASP A 142 -3.92 -28.82 -0.62
CA ASP A 142 -3.07 -28.61 0.57
C ASP A 142 -3.88 -28.43 1.86
N LEU A 143 -5.13 -27.99 1.75
CA LEU A 143 -6.01 -27.69 2.88
C LEU A 143 -6.92 -28.87 3.26
N GLU A 144 -6.87 -29.97 2.51
CA GLU A 144 -7.72 -31.14 2.76
C GLU A 144 -7.49 -31.70 4.18
N GLY A 145 -8.59 -31.77 4.96
CA GLY A 145 -8.55 -32.27 6.33
C GLY A 145 -7.88 -31.34 7.36
N VAL A 146 -7.41 -30.15 6.97
CA VAL A 146 -6.75 -29.21 7.89
C VAL A 146 -7.80 -28.35 8.61
N THR A 147 -7.89 -28.52 9.92
CA THR A 147 -8.84 -27.78 10.76
C THR A 147 -8.18 -26.61 11.51
N ASP A 148 -6.92 -26.77 11.90
CA ASP A 148 -6.16 -25.78 12.67
C ASP A 148 -5.95 -24.47 11.87
N PRO A 149 -6.36 -23.31 12.40
CA PRO A 149 -6.30 -22.03 11.68
C PRO A 149 -4.86 -21.57 11.38
N GLU A 150 -3.92 -21.78 12.29
CA GLU A 150 -2.53 -21.36 12.11
C GLU A 150 -1.82 -22.24 11.08
N GLN A 151 -2.10 -23.55 11.09
CA GLN A 151 -1.63 -24.47 10.07
C GLN A 151 -2.18 -24.11 8.68
N LYS A 152 -3.48 -23.79 8.57
CA LYS A 152 -4.06 -23.29 7.31
C LYS A 152 -3.33 -22.05 6.83
N ARG A 153 -3.08 -21.06 7.71
CA ARG A 153 -2.35 -19.83 7.35
C ARG A 153 -0.95 -20.14 6.80
N LYS A 154 -0.21 -21.04 7.45
CA LYS A 154 1.13 -21.45 7.01
C LYS A 154 1.11 -22.16 5.67
N LEU A 155 0.15 -23.06 5.45
CA LEU A 155 0.03 -23.82 4.20
C LEU A 155 -0.31 -22.90 3.01
N ILE A 156 -1.29 -22.01 3.19
CA ILE A 156 -1.67 -21.03 2.17
C ILE A 156 -0.48 -20.13 1.83
N GLY A 157 0.22 -19.59 2.83
CA GLY A 157 1.39 -18.76 2.62
C GLY A 157 2.52 -19.49 1.91
N HIS A 158 2.83 -20.72 2.32
CA HIS A 158 3.85 -21.54 1.68
C HIS A 158 3.50 -21.83 0.22
N ARG A 159 2.27 -22.26 -0.07
CA ARG A 159 1.83 -22.53 -1.45
C ARG A 159 1.90 -21.28 -2.31
N PHE A 160 1.46 -20.13 -1.78
CA PHE A 160 1.51 -18.87 -2.50
C PHE A 160 2.95 -18.49 -2.87
N ILE A 161 3.89 -18.59 -1.93
CA ILE A 161 5.31 -18.33 -2.20
C ILE A 161 5.82 -19.23 -3.32
N ARG A 162 5.50 -20.53 -3.30
CA ARG A 162 5.95 -21.47 -4.35
C ARG A 162 5.40 -21.14 -5.72
N VAL A 163 4.10 -20.90 -5.83
CA VAL A 163 3.47 -20.50 -7.11
C VAL A 163 4.08 -19.18 -7.59
N PHE A 164 4.29 -18.22 -6.70
CA PHE A 164 4.89 -16.94 -7.06
C PHE A 164 6.35 -17.06 -7.52
N GLU A 165 7.16 -17.86 -6.83
CA GLU A 165 8.56 -18.18 -7.22
C GLU A 165 8.61 -18.82 -8.60
N GLU A 166 7.78 -19.83 -8.85
CA GLU A 166 7.74 -20.55 -10.13
C GLU A 166 7.34 -19.63 -11.29
N GLU A 167 6.31 -18.82 -11.10
CA GLU A 167 5.79 -17.94 -12.14
C GLU A 167 6.68 -16.71 -12.35
N SER A 168 7.26 -16.16 -11.29
CA SER A 168 8.25 -15.08 -11.40
C SER A 168 9.49 -15.52 -12.18
N ALA A 169 9.99 -16.74 -11.94
CA ALA A 169 11.10 -17.30 -12.71
C ALA A 169 10.74 -17.51 -14.18
N ARG A 170 9.53 -17.99 -14.47
CA ARG A 170 9.03 -18.16 -15.85
C ARG A 170 8.91 -16.82 -16.58
N ILE A 171 8.37 -15.80 -15.91
CA ILE A 171 8.24 -14.44 -16.44
C ILE A 171 9.65 -13.87 -16.74
N ALA A 172 10.56 -13.97 -15.78
CA ALA A 172 11.92 -13.45 -15.92
C ALA A 172 12.70 -14.13 -17.06
N ALA A 173 12.47 -15.43 -17.31
CA ALA A 173 13.08 -16.15 -18.42
C ALA A 173 12.64 -15.62 -19.81
N GLY A 174 11.48 -14.95 -19.89
CA GLY A 174 10.98 -14.31 -21.11
C GLY A 174 11.55 -12.92 -21.36
N TRP A 175 12.24 -12.31 -20.38
CA TRP A 175 12.85 -11.00 -20.53
C TRP A 175 14.20 -11.10 -21.26
N SER A 176 14.55 -10.03 -21.99
CA SER A 176 15.81 -10.00 -22.73
C SER A 176 17.00 -10.21 -21.77
N PRO A 177 18.04 -10.98 -22.15
CA PRO A 177 19.23 -11.17 -21.30
C PRO A 177 19.97 -9.86 -20.95
N ALA A 178 19.75 -8.81 -21.73
CA ALA A 178 20.27 -7.47 -21.46
C ALA A 178 19.42 -6.68 -20.44
N SER A 179 18.25 -7.20 -20.05
CA SER A 179 17.29 -6.59 -19.14
C SER A 179 17.28 -7.38 -17.84
N SER A 180 17.85 -6.82 -16.77
CA SER A 180 17.86 -7.51 -15.47
C SER A 180 16.49 -7.44 -14.81
N PHE A 181 16.03 -8.55 -14.24
CA PHE A 181 15.01 -8.54 -13.18
C PHE A 181 15.57 -7.69 -12.04
N GLY A 182 14.97 -6.53 -11.77
CA GLY A 182 15.50 -5.56 -10.82
C GLY A 182 14.70 -5.45 -9.53
N TYR A 183 13.37 -5.52 -9.64
CA TYR A 183 12.49 -5.12 -8.54
C TYR A 183 11.27 -6.02 -8.40
N LEU A 184 10.95 -6.36 -7.16
CA LEU A 184 9.65 -6.88 -6.74
C LEU A 184 8.90 -5.75 -6.04
N ALA A 185 7.73 -5.38 -6.57
CA ALA A 185 6.88 -4.35 -6.00
C ALA A 185 5.83 -4.95 -5.05
N GLN A 186 5.60 -4.25 -3.94
CA GLN A 186 4.59 -4.59 -2.93
C GLN A 186 3.74 -3.37 -2.57
N GLY A 187 2.47 -3.61 -2.28
CA GLY A 187 1.50 -2.60 -1.82
C GLY A 187 1.61 -2.24 -0.35
N THR A 188 2.81 -2.25 0.24
CA THR A 188 3.01 -2.02 1.67
C THR A 188 2.69 -0.58 2.05
N LEU A 189 1.86 -0.39 3.09
CA LEU A 189 1.41 0.92 3.56
C LEU A 189 2.23 1.39 4.77
N TYR A 190 2.09 2.68 5.09
CA TYR A 190 2.80 3.29 6.23
C TYR A 190 2.51 2.63 7.60
N PRO A 191 1.26 2.20 7.92
CA PRO A 191 1.00 1.45 9.15
C PRO A 191 1.84 0.17 9.26
N ASP A 192 2.01 -0.58 8.16
CA ASP A 192 2.80 -1.82 8.14
C ASP A 192 4.26 -1.55 8.52
N VAL A 193 4.80 -0.42 8.05
CA VAL A 193 6.18 0.01 8.37
C VAL A 193 6.31 0.35 9.85
N ILE A 194 5.36 1.09 10.43
CA ILE A 194 5.36 1.43 11.86
C ILE A 194 5.31 0.16 12.72
N GLU A 195 4.44 -0.79 12.36
CA GLU A 195 4.33 -2.07 13.08
C GLU A 195 5.65 -2.85 13.03
N SER A 196 6.33 -2.86 11.88
CA SER A 196 7.63 -3.53 11.72
C SER A 196 8.81 -2.83 12.41
N ALA A 197 8.76 -1.51 12.60
CA ALA A 197 9.80 -0.73 13.27
C ALA A 197 9.66 -0.71 14.80
N SER A 198 8.49 -1.11 15.30
CA SER A 198 8.16 -1.16 16.73
C SER A 198 8.38 -2.54 17.37
N GLY A 199 8.78 -3.55 16.57
CA GLY A 199 9.10 -4.92 17.01
C GLY A 199 10.60 -5.16 17.05
#